data_AF-A0A1I6JIW1-F1
#
_entry.id   AF-A0A1I6JIW1-F1
#
_cell.length_a   1.000
_cell.length_b   1.000
_cell.length_c   1.000
_cell.angle_alpha   90.00
_cell.angle_beta   90.00
_cell.angle_gamma   90.00
#
_symmetry.space_group_name_H-M   'P 1'
#
loop_
_entity.id
_entity.type
_entity.pdbx_description
1 polymer ?
#
loop_
_entity_poly.entity_id
_entity_poly.type
_entity_poly.pdbx_seq_one_letter_code
_entity_poly.pdbx_strand_id
1 'polypeptide(L)'
;MAANRIKGITIEIGGDTTKLQTALKGVNTQVKSTQQQLKDVETLLKLDPGNTELLAQKHKLLGEAVAATKERLETLKTAAEQANQALAKGEISKEQYDAPQREIIETENNLKR
;
A
#
# COMPACT_ATOMS: atom_id res chain seq x y z
N MET A 1 -4.11 8.61 6.86
CA MET A 1 -5.58 8.55 6.68
C MET A 1 -5.92 7.96 5.30
N ALA A 2 -5.75 6.65 5.11
CA ALA A 2 -6.08 5.95 3.85
C ALA A 2 -7.03 4.74 4.06
N ALA A 3 -6.99 4.11 5.24
CA ALA A 3 -7.82 2.94 5.58
C ALA A 3 -9.34 3.17 5.57
N ASN A 4 -9.81 4.42 5.51
CA ASN A 4 -11.25 4.75 5.53
C ASN A 4 -11.84 5.01 4.14
N ARG A 5 -11.04 5.06 3.06
CA ARG A 5 -11.57 5.26 1.69
C ARG A 5 -12.05 3.96 1.03
N ILE A 6 -11.48 2.81 1.42
CA ILE A 6 -11.86 1.50 0.88
C ILE A 6 -13.08 0.90 1.62
N LYS A 7 -13.47 1.45 2.79
CA LYS A 7 -14.61 0.93 3.57
C LYS A 7 -15.98 1.09 2.90
N GLY A 8 -16.13 2.07 1.98
CA GLY A 8 -17.36 2.22 1.17
C GLY A 8 -17.36 1.35 -0.09
N ILE A 9 -16.26 0.66 -0.34
CA ILE A 9 -16.04 -0.22 -1.48
C ILE A 9 -16.18 -1.65 -0.97
N THR A 10 -17.34 -1.98 -0.39
CA THR A 10 -17.79 -3.38 -0.35
C THR A 10 -18.26 -3.71 -1.76
N ILE A 11 -17.28 -3.78 -2.65
CA ILE A 11 -17.42 -4.30 -3.98
C ILE A 11 -17.43 -5.82 -3.79
N GLU A 12 -18.62 -6.42 -3.65
CA GLU A 12 -18.80 -7.87 -3.76
C GLU A 12 -18.73 -8.27 -5.24
N ILE A 13 -17.57 -8.06 -5.91
CA ILE A 13 -17.30 -8.67 -7.22
C ILE A 13 -16.87 -10.11 -6.97
N GLY A 14 -17.81 -10.97 -6.59
CA GLY A 14 -17.55 -12.38 -6.35
C GLY A 14 -16.54 -12.68 -5.23
N GLY A 15 -16.31 -13.97 -4.97
CA GLY A 15 -15.56 -14.45 -3.80
C GLY A 15 -14.07 -14.06 -3.72
N ASP A 16 -13.49 -13.50 -4.77
CA ASP A 16 -12.07 -13.10 -4.79
C ASP A 16 -11.79 -11.69 -4.23
N THR A 17 -12.79 -10.81 -4.14
CA THR A 17 -12.58 -9.47 -3.55
C THR A 17 -12.25 -9.53 -2.06
N THR A 18 -12.74 -10.54 -1.34
CA THR A 18 -12.39 -10.77 0.07
C THR A 18 -10.90 -11.10 0.25
N LYS A 19 -10.32 -11.90 -0.65
CA LYS A 19 -8.89 -12.23 -0.62
C LYS A 19 -8.05 -11.00 -0.97
N LEU A 20 -8.46 -10.26 -1.99
CA LEU A 20 -7.82 -9.01 -2.40
C LEU A 20 -7.85 -7.96 -1.28
N GLN A 21 -9.00 -7.77 -0.62
CA GLN A 21 -9.12 -6.85 0.50
C GLN A 21 -8.24 -7.27 1.68
N THR A 22 -8.09 -8.58 1.92
CA THR A 22 -7.20 -9.12 2.94
C THR A 22 -5.73 -8.87 2.58
N ALA A 23 -5.34 -9.11 1.32
CA ALA A 23 -3.99 -8.82 0.83
C ALA A 23 -3.67 -7.32 0.96
N LEU A 24 -4.56 -6.44 0.50
CA LEU A 24 -4.40 -4.99 0.63
C LEU A 24 -4.30 -4.55 2.10
N LYS A 25 -5.06 -5.15 3.03
CA LYS A 25 -4.95 -4.88 4.47
C LYS A 25 -3.60 -5.33 5.04
N GLY A 26 -3.14 -6.52 4.66
CA GLY A 26 -1.85 -7.08 5.08
C GLY A 26 -0.70 -6.16 4.66
N VAL A 27 -0.63 -5.83 3.37
CA VAL A 27 0.40 -4.95 2.82
C VAL A 27 0.33 -3.55 3.43
N ASN A 28 -0.87 -2.97 3.60
CA ASN A 28 -1.05 -1.68 4.29
C ASN A 28 -0.44 -1.70 5.71
N THR A 29 -0.65 -2.79 6.45
CA THR A 29 -0.17 -2.93 7.83
C THR A 29 1.35 -3.02 7.85
N GLN A 30 1.94 -3.79 6.94
CA GLN A 30 3.38 -3.91 6.78
C GLN A 30 4.02 -2.57 6.45
N VAL A 31 3.52 -1.86 5.44
CA VAL A 31 4.02 -0.52 5.06
C VAL A 31 3.97 0.45 6.25
N LYS A 32 2.85 0.48 6.99
CA LYS A 32 2.70 1.34 8.16
C LYS A 32 3.71 0.99 9.27
N SER A 33 3.92 -0.31 9.52
CA SER A 33 4.87 -0.79 10.52
C SER A 33 6.29 -0.38 10.15
N THR A 34 6.72 -0.65 8.91
CA THR A 34 8.06 -0.29 8.43
C THR A 34 8.29 1.22 8.48
N GLN A 35 7.29 2.03 8.12
CA GLN A 35 7.38 3.50 8.24
C GLN A 35 7.52 3.97 9.70
N GLN A 36 6.85 3.33 10.65
CA GLN A 36 7.00 3.66 12.06
C GLN A 36 8.42 3.34 12.54
N GLN A 37 8.92 2.14 12.20
CA GLN A 37 10.28 1.74 12.54
C GLN A 37 11.33 2.67 11.91
N LEU A 38 11.13 3.11 10.66
CA LEU A 38 12.00 4.11 10.01
C LEU A 38 12.04 5.42 10.81
N LYS A 39 10.89 5.93 11.26
CA LYS A 39 10.82 7.15 12.07
C LYS A 39 11.53 7.01 13.42
N ASP A 40 11.38 5.85 14.04
CA ASP A 40 12.03 5.57 15.33
C ASP A 40 13.56 5.54 15.15
N VAL A 41 14.04 4.82 14.13
CA VAL A 41 15.48 4.78 13.78
C VAL A 41 16.01 6.17 13.42
N GLU A 42 15.26 6.97 12.65
CA GLU A 42 15.64 8.35 12.33
C GLU A 42 15.69 9.26 13.56
N THR A 43 14.81 9.05 14.53
CA THR A 43 14.82 9.81 15.79
C THR A 43 16.04 9.45 16.62
N LEU A 44 16.39 8.17 16.70
CA LEU A 44 17.59 7.70 17.39
C LEU A 44 18.87 8.18 16.70
N LEU A 45 18.93 8.16 15.37
CA LEU A 45 20.06 8.69 14.59
C LEU A 45 20.23 10.21 14.74
N LYS A 46 19.19 10.96 15.10
CA LYS A 46 19.35 12.39 15.44
C LYS A 46 20.06 12.59 16.78
N LEU A 47 19.90 11.66 17.70
CA LEU A 47 20.57 11.68 19.01
C LEU A 47 22.00 11.17 18.90
N ASP A 48 22.23 10.16 18.05
CA ASP A 48 23.55 9.59 17.76
C ASP A 48 23.75 9.37 16.25
N PRO A 49 24.20 10.40 15.51
CA PRO A 49 24.39 10.32 14.05
C PRO A 49 25.51 9.36 13.61
N GLY A 50 26.41 8.99 14.53
CA GLY A 50 27.54 8.09 14.27
C GLY A 50 27.19 6.60 14.43
N ASN A 51 25.95 6.28 14.83
CA ASN A 51 25.55 4.92 15.14
C ASN A 51 25.42 4.06 13.87
N THR A 52 26.45 3.25 13.60
CA THR A 52 26.52 2.40 12.41
C THR A 52 25.49 1.28 12.39
N GLU A 53 25.06 0.77 13.55
CA GLU A 53 24.00 -0.25 13.65
C GLU A 53 22.64 0.33 13.23
N LEU A 54 22.30 1.54 13.71
CA LEU A 54 21.08 2.24 13.32
C LEU A 54 21.09 2.63 11.83
N LEU A 55 22.25 2.98 11.27
CA LEU A 55 22.39 3.22 9.83
C LEU A 55 22.11 1.95 9.02
N ALA A 56 22.68 0.82 9.41
CA ALA A 56 22.42 -0.47 8.78
C ALA A 56 20.93 -0.86 8.89
N GLN A 57 20.33 -0.64 10.06
CA GLN A 57 18.89 -0.86 10.28
C GLN A 57 18.04 0.05 9.38
N LYS A 58 18.39 1.32 9.24
CA LYS A 58 17.72 2.26 8.33
C LYS A 58 17.76 1.75 6.89
N HIS A 59 18.95 1.36 6.40
CA HIS A 59 19.09 0.82 5.04
C HIS A 59 18.23 -0.44 4.81
N LYS A 60 18.20 -1.35 5.78
CA LYS A 60 17.36 -2.55 5.72
C LYS A 60 15.87 -2.19 5.64
N LEU A 61 15.41 -1.33 6.54
CA LEU A 61 14.01 -0.89 6.58
C LEU A 61 13.60 -0.12 5.32
N LEU A 62 14.50 0.65 4.71
CA LEU A 62 14.25 1.29 3.41
C LEU A 62 14.05 0.25 2.31
N GLY A 63 14.87 -0.81 2.28
CA GLY A 63 14.68 -1.93 1.36
C GLY A 63 13.34 -2.64 1.57
N GLU A 64 12.96 -2.91 2.82
CA GLU A 64 11.67 -3.50 3.17
C GLU A 64 10.50 -2.58 2.77
N ALA A 65 10.64 -1.27 2.96
CA ALA A 65 9.62 -0.30 2.57
C ALA A 65 9.41 -0.29 1.06
N VAL A 66 10.49 -0.33 0.27
CA VAL A 66 10.41 -0.42 -1.18
C VAL A 66 9.76 -1.73 -1.62
N ALA A 67 10.14 -2.85 -1.01
CA ALA A 67 9.55 -4.16 -1.32
C ALA A 67 8.04 -4.20 -1.03
N ALA A 68 7.62 -3.77 0.16
CA ALA A 68 6.22 -3.72 0.55
C ALA A 68 5.41 -2.74 -0.32
N THR A 69 6.01 -1.62 -0.73
CA THR A 69 5.34 -0.66 -1.63
C THR A 69 5.18 -1.22 -3.05
N LYS A 70 6.14 -2.01 -3.54
CA LYS A 70 6.00 -2.75 -4.81
C LYS A 70 4.88 -3.80 -4.73
N GLU A 71 4.84 -4.57 -3.65
CA GLU A 71 3.77 -5.54 -3.43
C GLU A 71 2.39 -4.87 -3.35
N ARG A 72 2.30 -3.70 -2.72
CA ARG A 72 1.08 -2.88 -2.72
C ARG A 72 0.68 -2.49 -4.13
N LEU A 73 1.63 -2.05 -4.94
CA LEU A 73 1.35 -1.64 -6.31
C LEU A 73 0.79 -2.80 -7.13
N GLU A 74 1.39 -3.99 -7.02
CA GLU A 74 0.90 -5.18 -7.74
C GLU A 74 -0.50 -5.60 -7.29
N THR A 75 -0.75 -5.64 -5.97
CA THR A 75 -2.09 -5.94 -5.45
C THR A 75 -3.14 -4.91 -5.89
N LEU A 76 -2.77 -3.62 -5.97
CA LEU A 76 -3.65 -2.57 -6.48
C LEU A 76 -3.92 -2.70 -7.99
N LYS A 77 -2.93 -3.11 -8.80
CA LYS A 77 -3.14 -3.39 -10.22
C LYS A 77 -4.12 -4.55 -10.43
N THR A 78 -3.98 -5.63 -9.66
CA THR A 78 -4.95 -6.74 -9.68
C THR A 78 -6.35 -6.26 -9.28
N ALA A 79 -6.44 -5.38 -8.27
CA ALA A 79 -7.71 -4.75 -7.88
C ALA A 79 -8.33 -3.94 -9.03
N ALA A 80 -7.52 -3.16 -9.73
CA ALA A 80 -7.93 -2.36 -10.87
C ALA A 80 -8.41 -3.21 -12.06
N GLU A 81 -7.77 -4.35 -12.33
CA GLU A 81 -8.22 -5.30 -13.36
C GLU A 81 -9.58 -5.90 -13.01
N GLN A 82 -9.79 -6.32 -11.77
CA GLN A 82 -11.08 -6.82 -11.30
C GLN A 82 -12.17 -5.73 -11.37
N ALA A 83 -11.83 -4.50 -10.98
CA ALA A 83 -12.73 -3.35 -11.10
C ALA A 83 -13.09 -3.04 -12.56
N ASN A 84 -12.13 -3.11 -13.50
CA ASN A 84 -12.40 -2.97 -14.94
C ASN A 84 -13.44 -3.99 -15.43
N GLN A 85 -13.27 -5.25 -15.06
CA GLN A 85 -14.19 -6.32 -15.47
C GLN A 85 -15.60 -6.11 -14.90
N ALA A 86 -15.71 -5.72 -13.64
CA ALA A 86 -16.98 -5.44 -13.00
C ALA A 86 -17.67 -4.19 -13.55
N LEU A 87 -16.90 -3.15 -13.88
CA LEU A 87 -17.44 -1.96 -14.52
C LEU A 87 -18.03 -2.31 -15.90
N ALA A 88 -17.33 -3.15 -16.68
CA ALA A 88 -17.80 -3.63 -17.97
C ALA A 88 -19.10 -4.45 -17.87
N LYS A 89 -19.29 -5.16 -16.74
CA LYS A 89 -20.53 -5.89 -16.42
C LYS A 89 -21.62 -5.02 -15.80
N GLY A 90 -21.32 -3.76 -15.45
CA GLY A 90 -22.23 -2.86 -14.73
C GLY A 90 -22.42 -3.21 -13.25
N GLU A 91 -21.54 -4.01 -12.67
CA GLU A 91 -21.60 -4.45 -11.26
C GLU A 91 -21.09 -3.37 -10.28
N ILE A 92 -20.30 -2.40 -10.77
CA ILE A 92 -19.76 -1.29 -9.97
C ILE A 92 -19.95 0.05 -10.66
N SER A 93 -19.91 1.13 -9.87
CA SER A 93 -19.91 2.49 -10.38
C SER A 93 -18.54 2.92 -10.90
N LYS A 94 -18.52 3.99 -11.71
CA LYS A 94 -17.27 4.63 -12.16
C LYS A 94 -16.42 5.14 -10.98
N GLU A 95 -17.06 5.62 -9.91
CA GLU A 95 -16.35 6.09 -8.72
C GLU A 95 -15.64 4.95 -7.98
N GLN A 96 -16.28 3.79 -7.93
CA GLN A 96 -15.73 2.55 -7.40
C GLN A 96 -14.54 2.04 -8.24
N TYR A 97 -14.58 2.25 -9.55
CA TYR A 97 -13.48 1.98 -10.47
C TYR A 97 -12.31 2.98 -10.31
N ASP A 98 -12.60 4.28 -10.17
CA ASP A 98 -11.58 5.33 -10.09
C ASP A 98 -10.75 5.25 -8.79
N ALA A 99 -11.32 4.69 -7.71
CA ALA A 99 -10.66 4.58 -6.42
C ALA A 99 -9.33 3.80 -6.44
N PRO A 100 -9.26 2.55 -6.92
CA PRO A 100 -7.98 1.82 -7.03
C PRO A 100 -7.01 2.51 -8.00
N GLN A 101 -7.50 3.16 -9.07
CA GLN A 101 -6.64 3.90 -10.00
C GLN A 101 -5.89 5.05 -9.32
N ARG A 102 -6.58 5.82 -8.47
CA ARG A 102 -5.95 6.90 -7.69
C ARG A 102 -4.89 6.37 -6.73
N GLU A 103 -5.17 5.26 -6.06
CA GLU A 103 -4.18 4.63 -5.18
C GLU A 103 -2.96 4.09 -5.93
N ILE A 104 -3.13 3.55 -7.14
CA ILE A 104 -2.02 3.13 -8.01
C ILE A 104 -1.12 4.34 -8.29
N ILE A 105 -1.70 5.45 -8.77
CA ILE A 105 -0.94 6.66 -9.10
C ILE A 105 -0.19 7.19 -7.87
N GLU A 106 -0.84 7.24 -6.71
CA GLU A 106 -0.20 7.66 -5.46
C GLU A 106 0.98 6.73 -5.09
N THR A 107 0.79 5.42 -5.22
CA THR A 107 1.79 4.40 -4.89
C THR A 107 2.98 4.45 -5.85
N GLU A 108 2.74 4.61 -7.15
CA GLU A 108 3.79 4.76 -8.17
C GLU A 108 4.62 6.03 -7.94
N ASN A 109 3.98 7.13 -7.57
CA ASN A 109 4.67 8.37 -7.25
C ASN A 109 5.52 8.23 -5.98
N ASN A 110 5.05 7.48 -4.98
CA ASN A 110 5.83 7.20 -3.78
C ASN A 110 7.07 6.33 -4.05
N LEU A 111 7.03 5.43 -5.06
CA LEU A 111 8.18 4.62 -5.46
C LEU A 111 9.23 5.39 -6.27
N LYS A 112 8.85 6.49 -6.91
CA LYS A 112 9.74 7.33 -7.72
C LYS A 112 10.46 8.41 -6.90
N ARG A 113 10.00 8.66 -5.68
CA ARG A 113 10.58 9.61 -4.73
C ARG A 113 11.76 8.99 -3.99
#